data_AF-A0A6L7XPU3-F1
#
_entry.id   AF-A0A6L7XPU3-F1
#
_cell.length_a   1.000
_cell.length_b   1.000
_cell.length_c   1.000
_cell.angle_alpha   90.00
_cell.angle_beta   90.00
_cell.angle_gamma   90.00
#
_symmetry.space_group_name_H-M   'P 1'
#
loop_
_entity.id
_entity.type
_entity.pdbx_description
1 polymer ?
#
loop_
_entity_poly.entity_id
_entity_poly.type
_entity_poly.pdbx_seq_one_letter_code
_entity_poly.pdbx_strand_id
1 'polypeptide(L)'
;MLVPVTVTPVLFEQMNNVPPGTSPVVGPLCALVTLATVAGIMLKARGSIGLWAPVIGIVAGSLVAAAFGVYDTARVADAPWIGLPAAAWPAIHF
;
A
#
# COMPACT_ATOMS: atom_id res chain seq x y z
N MET A 1 -11.49 -4.55 22.56
CA MET A 1 -10.45 -3.76 21.86
C MET A 1 -9.33 -4.68 21.34
N LEU A 2 -9.65 -5.56 20.39
CA LEU A 2 -8.68 -6.49 19.78
C LEU A 2 -8.40 -6.18 18.29
N VAL A 3 -9.21 -5.33 17.67
CA VAL A 3 -9.11 -5.00 16.24
C VAL A 3 -7.69 -4.58 15.82
N PRO A 4 -6.96 -3.72 16.57
CA PRO A 4 -5.60 -3.38 16.18
C PRO A 4 -4.67 -4.59 16.19
N VAL A 5 -4.77 -5.44 17.22
CA VAL A 5 -3.93 -6.64 17.39
C VAL A 5 -4.23 -7.68 16.30
N THR A 6 -5.48 -7.81 15.88
CA THR A 6 -5.86 -8.76 14.81
C THR A 6 -5.45 -8.28 13.42
N VAL A 7 -5.40 -6.97 13.17
CA VAL A 7 -5.06 -6.40 11.86
C VAL A 7 -3.56 -6.21 11.67
N THR A 8 -2.82 -5.98 12.75
CA THR A 8 -1.35 -5.82 12.74
C THR A 8 -0.61 -6.97 12.01
N PRO A 9 -0.87 -8.26 12.26
CA PRO A 9 -0.19 -9.33 11.53
C PRO A 9 -0.47 -9.29 10.03
N VAL A 10 -1.72 -8.99 9.64
CA VAL A 10 -2.10 -8.84 8.23
C VAL A 10 -1.35 -7.68 7.58
N LEU A 11 -1.21 -6.55 8.27
CA LEU A 11 -0.43 -5.40 7.78
C LEU A 11 1.04 -5.76 7.56
N PHE A 12 1.67 -6.46 8.50
CA PHE A 12 3.06 -6.91 8.35
C PHE A 12 3.23 -7.93 7.24
N GLU A 13 2.26 -8.81 7.02
CA GLU A 13 2.27 -9.75 5.90
C GLU A 13 2.19 -9.00 4.56
N GLN A 14 1.34 -7.98 4.45
CA GLN A 14 1.25 -7.14 3.24
C GLN A 14 2.54 -6.36 2.97
N MET A 15 3.29 -5.95 4.00
CA MET A 15 4.59 -5.29 3.81
C MET A 15 5.64 -6.23 3.19
N ASN A 16 5.50 -7.54 3.37
CA ASN A 16 6.38 -8.54 2.76
C ASN A 16 5.88 -9.02 1.39
N ASN A 17 4.68 -8.60 0.96
CA ASN A 17 4.09 -8.94 -0.33
C ASN A 17 4.70 -8.08 -1.45
N VAL A 18 5.99 -8.30 -1.71
CA VAL A 18 6.76 -7.64 -2.78
C VAL A 18 7.18 -8.67 -3.84
N PRO A 19 7.33 -8.26 -5.12
CA PRO A 19 7.80 -9.12 -6.19
C PRO A 19 9.10 -9.88 -5.84
N PRO A 20 9.24 -11.14 -6.31
CA PRO A 20 10.45 -11.92 -6.09
C PRO A 20 11.71 -11.20 -6.61
N GLY A 21 12.79 -11.21 -5.83
CA GLY A 21 14.04 -10.53 -6.18
C GLY A 21 14.13 -9.07 -5.72
N THR A 22 13.07 -8.52 -5.12
CA THR A 22 13.09 -7.19 -4.50
C THR A 22 13.78 -7.23 -3.14
N SER A 23 14.52 -6.16 -2.78
CA SER A 23 15.10 -6.02 -1.44
C SER A 23 14.00 -6.07 -0.36
N PRO A 24 14.18 -6.85 0.72
CA PRO A 24 13.18 -7.00 1.79
C PRO A 24 12.89 -5.69 2.55
N VAL A 25 13.75 -4.68 2.39
CA VAL A 25 13.61 -3.37 3.04
C VAL A 25 12.58 -2.48 2.34
N VAL A 26 12.21 -2.76 1.08
CA VAL A 26 11.38 -1.84 0.29
C VAL A 26 9.97 -1.68 0.89
N GLY A 27 9.30 -2.78 1.25
CA GLY A 27 7.98 -2.72 1.88
C GLY A 27 7.95 -1.90 3.17
N PRO A 28 8.84 -2.19 4.16
CA PRO A 28 9.05 -1.36 5.34
C PRO A 28 9.35 0.10 5.06
N LEU A 29 10.19 0.40 4.06
CA LEU A 29 10.55 1.76 3.72
C LEU A 29 9.34 2.54 3.17
N CYS A 30 8.55 1.93 2.28
CA CYS A 30 7.33 2.52 1.74
C CYS A 30 6.31 2.81 2.85
N ALA A 31 6.11 1.87 3.77
CA ALA A 31 5.23 2.05 4.93
C ALA A 31 5.72 3.19 5.84
N LEU A 32 7.03 3.23 6.13
CA LEU A 32 7.63 4.27 6.96
C LEU A 32 7.48 5.65 6.34
N VAL A 33 7.76 5.80 5.05
CA VAL A 33 7.65 7.09 4.34
C VAL A 33 6.19 7.54 4.28
N THR A 34 5.25 6.63 4.03
CA THR A 34 3.81 6.91 4.06
C THR A 34 3.41 7.45 5.43
N LEU A 35 3.73 6.73 6.50
CA LEU A 35 3.37 7.11 7.88
C LEU A 35 4.04 8.41 8.31
N ALA A 36 5.32 8.59 8.00
CA ALA A 36 6.07 9.81 8.32
C ALA A 36 5.48 11.03 7.61
N THR A 37 5.06 10.87 6.35
CA THR A 37 4.43 11.94 5.58
C THR A 37 3.07 12.31 6.17
N VAL A 38 2.21 11.32 6.45
CA VAL A 38 0.90 11.56 7.08
C VAL A 38 1.06 12.23 8.45
N ALA A 39 1.93 11.69 9.30
CA ALA A 39 2.19 12.23 10.62
C ALA A 39 2.75 13.65 10.54
N GLY A 40 3.71 13.90 9.64
CA GLY A 40 4.29 15.23 9.44
C GLY A 40 3.26 16.27 9.00
N ILE A 41 2.34 15.89 8.09
CA ILE A 41 1.25 16.78 7.67
C ILE A 41 0.27 17.01 8.82
N MET A 42 -0.16 15.97 9.52
CA MET A 42 -1.10 16.11 10.64
C MET A 42 -0.55 16.93 11.80
N LEU A 43 0.77 16.87 12.05
CA LEU A 43 1.42 17.65 13.10
C LEU A 43 1.59 19.12 12.73
N LYS A 44 1.71 19.45 11.44
CA LYS A 44 2.09 20.79 10.98
C LYS A 44 0.97 21.55 10.28
N ALA A 45 0.06 20.86 9.60
CA ALA A 45 -1.02 21.47 8.84
C ALA A 45 -2.21 21.81 9.73
N ARG A 46 -2.92 22.88 9.36
CA ARG A 46 -4.20 23.27 9.95
C ARG A 46 -5.24 23.39 8.84
N GLY A 47 -6.51 23.14 9.16
CA GLY A 47 -7.61 23.23 8.20
C GLY A 47 -7.57 22.12 7.15
N SER A 48 -8.05 22.42 5.94
CA SER A 48 -8.38 21.43 4.92
C SER A 48 -7.19 20.61 4.39
N ILE A 49 -5.94 21.07 4.57
CA ILE A 49 -4.75 20.29 4.17
C ILE A 49 -4.63 19.00 4.97
N GLY A 50 -5.06 18.98 6.24
CA GLY A 50 -5.03 17.76 7.06
C GLY A 50 -5.90 16.64 6.47
N LEU A 51 -6.99 16.98 5.79
CA LEU A 51 -7.89 16.02 5.15
C LEU A 51 -7.21 15.28 3.98
N TRP A 52 -6.22 15.91 3.35
CA TRP A 52 -5.47 15.33 2.23
C TRP A 52 -4.23 14.55 2.67
N ALA A 53 -3.88 14.56 3.97
CA ALA A 53 -2.70 13.89 4.47
C ALA A 53 -2.62 12.40 4.06
N PRO A 54 -3.70 11.59 4.15
CA PRO A 54 -3.66 10.19 3.73
C PRO A 54 -3.33 10.02 2.24
N VAL A 55 -3.93 10.84 1.38
CA VAL A 55 -3.71 10.81 -0.07
C VAL A 55 -2.26 11.15 -0.38
N ILE A 56 -1.73 12.22 0.23
CA ILE A 56 -0.34 12.65 0.04
C ILE A 56 0.63 11.58 0.56
N GLY A 57 0.33 10.96 1.70
CA GLY A 57 1.11 9.85 2.24
C GLY A 57 1.21 8.68 1.28
N ILE A 58 0.07 8.25 0.70
CA ILE A 58 0.03 7.17 -0.29
C ILE A 58 0.90 7.53 -1.50
N VAL A 59 0.75 8.74 -2.05
CA VAL A 59 1.57 9.19 -3.18
C VAL A 59 3.07 9.17 -2.82
N ALA A 60 3.45 9.64 -1.63
CA ALA A 60 4.84 9.64 -1.18
C ALA A 60 5.42 8.23 -1.05
N GLY A 61 4.69 7.29 -0.42
CA GLY A 61 5.12 5.89 -0.33
C GLY A 61 5.19 5.20 -1.70
N SER A 62 4.25 5.50 -2.58
CA SER A 62 4.24 5.03 -3.96
C SER A 62 5.46 5.50 -4.76
N LEU A 63 5.87 6.76 -4.61
CA LEU A 63 7.09 7.28 -5.26
C LEU A 63 8.35 6.54 -4.79
N VAL A 64 8.43 6.15 -3.52
CA VAL A 64 9.52 5.30 -3.03
C VAL A 64 9.50 3.96 -3.74
N ALA A 65 8.36 3.27 -3.77
CA ALA A 65 8.23 1.99 -4.46
C ALA A 65 8.61 2.09 -5.96
N ALA A 66 8.24 3.19 -6.61
CA ALA A 66 8.61 3.47 -8.00
C ALA A 66 10.13 3.66 -8.17
N ALA A 67 10.79 4.37 -7.24
CA ALA A 67 12.25 4.56 -7.26
C ALA A 67 13.03 3.23 -7.11
N PHE A 68 12.45 2.24 -6.43
CA PHE A 68 13.01 0.89 -6.31
C PHE A 68 12.61 -0.05 -7.47
N GLY A 69 11.83 0.43 -8.46
CA GLY A 69 11.46 -0.36 -9.63
C GLY A 69 10.52 -1.53 -9.33
N VAL A 70 9.77 -1.47 -8.22
CA VAL A 70 8.92 -2.59 -7.75
C VAL A 70 7.56 -2.62 -8.45
N TYR A 71 7.33 -1.72 -9.39
CA TYR A 71 6.07 -1.59 -10.11
C TYR A 71 5.99 -2.55 -11.29
N ASP A 72 4.95 -3.39 -11.27
CA ASP A 72 4.58 -4.22 -12.41
C ASP A 72 3.61 -3.46 -13.32
N THR A 73 4.17 -2.73 -14.28
CA THR A 73 3.40 -1.95 -15.26
C THR A 73 2.80 -2.82 -16.36
N ALA A 74 3.31 -4.04 -16.56
CA ALA A 74 2.77 -4.99 -17.54
C ALA A 74 1.32 -5.35 -17.18
N ARG A 75 1.02 -5.52 -15.89
CA ARG A 75 -0.37 -5.76 -15.41
C ARG A 75 -1.36 -4.67 -15.81
N VAL A 76 -0.91 -3.43 -15.94
CA VAL A 76 -1.78 -2.31 -16.35
C VAL A 76 -1.95 -2.32 -17.87
N ALA A 77 -0.89 -2.65 -18.62
CA ALA A 77 -0.92 -2.72 -20.07
C ALA A 77 -1.76 -3.90 -20.59
N ASP A 78 -1.68 -5.05 -19.92
CA ASP A 78 -2.36 -6.29 -20.30
C ASP A 78 -3.80 -6.39 -19.74
N ALA A 79 -4.18 -5.47 -18.85
CA ALA A 79 -5.52 -5.50 -18.25
C ALA A 79 -6.61 -5.17 -19.29
N PRO A 80 -7.71 -5.94 -19.32
CA PRO A 80 -8.87 -5.56 -20.13
C PRO A 80 -9.50 -4.28 -19.58
N TRP A 81 -9.92 -3.38 -20.48
CA TRP A 81 -10.62 -2.14 -20.11
C TRP A 81 -11.90 -2.39 -19.32
N ILE A 82 -12.59 -3.49 -19.61
CA ILE A 82 -13.76 -3.97 -18.88
C ILE A 82 -13.54 -5.45 -18.57
N GLY A 83 -13.52 -5.79 -17.28
CA GLY A 83 -13.40 -7.16 -16.81
C GLY A 83 -14.40 -7.42 -15.69
N LEU A 84 -14.92 -8.64 -15.63
CA LEU A 84 -15.62 -9.13 -14.45
C LEU A 84 -14.57 -9.60 -13.43
N PRO A 85 -14.72 -9.29 -12.13
CA PRO A 85 -13.80 -9.81 -11.12
C PRO A 85 -13.84 -11.34 -11.17
N ALA A 86 -12.69 -11.98 -10.99
CA ALA A 86 -12.64 -13.43 -10.86
C ALA A 86 -13.61 -13.85 -9.74
N ALA A 87 -14.55 -14.73 -10.06
CA ALA A 87 -15.51 -15.25 -9.10
C ALA A 87 -14.77 -16.12 -8.07
N ALA A 88 -14.28 -15.50 -7.00
CA ALA A 88 -13.76 -16.20 -5.84
C ALA A 88 -14.91 -16.41 -4.87
N TRP A 89 -15.55 -17.58 -4.92
CA TRP A 89 -16.55 -17.96 -3.93
C TRP A 89 -15.81 -18.47 -2.69
N PRO A 90 -15.83 -17.77 -1.53
CA PRO A 90 -14.97 -18.11 -0.39
C PRO A 90 -15.28 -19.49 0.23
N ALA A 91 -16.41 -20.10 -0.12
CA ALA A 91 -16.92 -21.32 0.51
C ALA A 91 -16.57 -22.63 -0.21
N ILE A 92 -15.92 -22.60 -1.38
CA ILE A 92 -15.56 -23.82 -2.12
C ILE A 92 -14.07 -23.79 -2.49
N HIS A 93 -13.28 -24.42 -1.62
CA HIS A 93 -11.94 -24.89 -1.93
C HIS A 93 -12.06 -26.40 -2.21
N PHE A 94 -11.82 -26.83 -3.44
CA PHE A 94 -11.59 -28.24 -3.78
C PHE A 94 -10.08 -28.46 -3.92
#